data_AF-A0AAN9BCW8-F1
#
_entry.id   AF-A0AAN9BCW8-F1
#
_cell.length_a   1.000
_cell.length_b   1.000
_cell.length_c   1.000
_cell.angle_alpha   90.00
_cell.angle_beta   90.00
_cell.angle_gamma   90.00
#
_symmetry.space_group_name_H-M   'P 1'
#
loop_
_entity.id
_entity.type
_entity.pdbx_description
1 polymer ?
#
loop_
_entity_poly.entity_id
_entity_poly.type
_entity_poly.pdbx_seq_one_letter_code
_entity_poly.pdbx_strand_id
1 'polypeptide(L)'
;MATVRRPSKSLPRWSKLKEQQAKQAAEPPPISQRTLDRVTKERDDLKKKLDASLKHMTELKRTIRNIAKKAMDVANPTPFLTGSEKDPSDMTEEEVIEMIGKLVPAEKNESFESRIEELETRITLLSGELGKLFKLKLNLEDGLNELSSCQDLNTMRDTVKQLRYQSIATKLFAGDSLKLDGLEEEEKSRDSPSSDRSKHMGIPSQVQINLEPVDIPPSKTRKAPDTHIKNMQPELRQLVIQELSLYKGSGSDWRMFAQRVGVPDSLIEQWQQMKVHQPMRNALGVWAASPGATVRILHRHLVSPQMRCVLLAKRVSDYYQVD
;
A
#
# COMPACT_ATOMS: atom_id res chain seq x y z
N MET A 1 2.95 -70.84 111.03
CA MET A 1 2.52 -69.76 110.09
C MET A 1 3.74 -69.35 109.26
N ALA A 2 3.84 -69.85 108.03
CA ALA A 2 5.01 -69.67 107.18
C ALA A 2 4.81 -68.50 106.20
N THR A 3 5.66 -67.49 106.30
CA THR A 3 5.73 -66.34 105.38
C THR A 3 6.47 -66.75 104.11
N VAL A 4 5.74 -66.78 103.00
CA VAL A 4 6.23 -67.05 101.65
C VAL A 4 7.02 -65.83 101.14
N ARG A 5 8.34 -65.91 101.11
CA ARG A 5 9.21 -64.97 100.37
C ARG A 5 9.34 -65.43 98.91
N ARG A 6 8.76 -64.65 97.99
CA ARG A 6 8.96 -64.82 96.53
C ARG A 6 10.38 -64.42 96.13
N PRO A 7 11.12 -65.22 95.35
CA PRO A 7 12.37 -64.80 94.76
C PRO A 7 12.10 -63.95 93.51
N SER A 8 12.81 -62.83 93.41
CA SER A 8 12.82 -61.96 92.23
C SER A 8 13.46 -62.71 91.05
N LYS A 9 12.68 -62.90 89.99
CA LYS A 9 13.19 -63.39 88.71
C LYS A 9 14.00 -62.26 88.06
N SER A 10 15.32 -62.38 88.09
CA SER A 10 16.19 -61.59 87.23
C SER A 10 15.89 -61.96 85.77
N LEU A 11 15.55 -60.96 84.96
CA LEU A 11 15.33 -61.13 83.53
C LEU A 11 16.64 -61.58 82.84
N PRO A 12 16.57 -62.54 81.90
CA PRO A 12 17.74 -63.08 81.23
C PRO A 12 18.45 -62.01 80.40
N ARG A 13 19.78 -62.00 80.45
CA ARG A 13 20.71 -61.07 79.77
C ARG A 13 20.45 -60.88 78.27
N TRP A 14 19.72 -61.80 77.64
CA TRP A 14 19.31 -61.79 76.24
C TRP A 14 18.15 -60.84 75.91
N SER A 15 17.30 -60.49 76.88
CA SER A 15 16.21 -59.52 76.64
C SER A 15 16.73 -58.09 76.52
N LYS A 16 17.77 -57.72 77.27
CA LYS A 16 18.44 -56.41 77.13
C LYS A 16 19.17 -56.25 75.80
N LEU A 17 19.69 -57.33 75.23
CA LEU A 17 20.38 -57.32 73.94
C LEU A 17 19.40 -57.14 72.76
N LYS A 18 18.23 -57.79 72.83
CA LYS A 18 17.17 -57.59 71.82
C LYS A 18 16.54 -56.19 71.92
N GLU A 19 16.43 -55.63 73.12
CA GLU A 19 15.91 -54.27 73.32
C GLU A 19 16.91 -53.19 72.86
N GLN A 20 18.22 -53.43 72.99
CA GLN A 20 19.25 -52.56 72.41
C GLN A 20 19.35 -52.68 70.88
N GLN A 21 19.21 -53.89 70.32
CA GLN A 21 19.16 -54.08 68.87
C GLN A 21 17.88 -53.52 68.25
N ALA A 22 16.74 -53.58 68.95
CA ALA A 22 15.50 -52.95 68.52
C ALA A 22 15.56 -51.41 68.58
N LYS A 23 16.30 -50.83 69.55
CA LYS A 23 16.54 -49.38 69.60
C LYS A 23 17.49 -48.89 68.51
N GLN A 24 18.52 -49.66 68.14
CA GLN A 24 19.43 -49.30 67.04
C GLN A 24 18.82 -49.49 65.64
N ALA A 25 17.82 -50.35 65.49
CA ALA A 25 17.10 -50.54 64.22
C ALA A 25 15.96 -49.53 63.99
N ALA A 26 15.62 -48.70 64.99
CA ALA A 26 14.52 -47.74 64.93
C ALA A 26 14.97 -46.29 64.64
N GLU A 27 16.27 -46.01 64.60
CA GLU A 27 16.77 -44.70 64.19
C GLU A 27 17.00 -44.67 62.68
N PRO A 28 16.32 -43.78 61.91
CA PRO A 28 16.57 -43.64 60.49
C PRO A 28 18.04 -43.24 60.28
N PRO A 29 18.70 -43.75 59.23
CA PRO A 29 20.10 -43.43 58.96
C PRO A 29 20.28 -41.91 58.86
N PRO A 30 21.37 -41.34 59.41
CA PRO A 30 21.61 -39.92 59.32
C PRO A 30 21.71 -39.52 57.85
N ILE A 31 20.74 -38.73 57.39
CA ILE A 31 20.72 -38.19 56.04
C ILE A 31 22.02 -37.42 55.86
N SER A 32 22.89 -37.87 54.94
CA SER A 32 24.17 -37.23 54.73
C SER A 32 23.96 -35.78 54.29
N GLN A 33 24.74 -34.84 54.83
CA GLN A 33 24.67 -33.40 54.53
C GLN A 33 24.59 -33.15 53.01
N ARG A 34 25.35 -33.92 52.22
CA ARG A 34 25.35 -33.88 50.75
C ARG A 34 24.00 -34.19 50.11
N THR A 35 23.25 -35.14 50.69
CA THR A 35 21.90 -35.48 50.22
C THR A 35 20.92 -34.37 50.56
N LEU A 36 21.04 -33.78 51.75
CA LEU A 36 20.23 -32.64 52.16
C LEU A 36 20.49 -31.41 51.27
N ASP A 37 21.75 -31.10 50.99
CA ASP A 37 22.14 -30.00 50.11
C ASP A 37 21.62 -30.20 48.67
N ARG A 38 21.70 -31.44 48.17
CA ARG A 38 21.18 -31.81 46.84
C ARG A 38 19.66 -31.63 46.75
N VAL A 39 18.91 -32.16 47.73
CA VAL A 39 17.44 -32.04 47.76
C VAL A 39 17.02 -30.58 47.93
N THR A 40 17.75 -29.80 48.73
CA THR A 40 17.49 -28.37 48.91
C THR A 40 17.69 -27.60 47.60
N LYS A 41 18.76 -27.91 46.86
CA LYS A 41 19.02 -27.32 45.54
C LYS A 41 17.96 -27.71 44.51
N GLU A 42 17.58 -28.98 44.45
CA GLU A 42 16.52 -29.47 43.55
C GLU A 42 15.17 -28.80 43.87
N ARG A 43 14.82 -28.64 45.15
CA ARG A 43 13.64 -27.88 45.59
C ARG A 43 13.70 -26.43 45.11
N ASP A 44 14.83 -25.76 45.27
CA ASP A 44 14.99 -24.36 44.88
C ASP A 44 14.92 -24.18 43.35
N ASP A 45 15.50 -25.11 42.60
CA ASP A 45 15.43 -25.10 41.14
C ASP A 45 14.01 -25.40 40.64
N LEU A 46 13.30 -26.34 41.26
CA LEU A 46 11.89 -26.61 40.96
C LEU A 46 11.00 -25.41 41.30
N LYS A 47 11.25 -24.75 42.44
CA LYS A 47 10.53 -23.53 42.82
C LYS A 47 10.74 -22.41 41.80
N LYS A 48 11.97 -22.19 41.35
CA LYS A 48 12.27 -21.22 40.27
C LYS A 48 11.54 -21.56 38.98
N LYS A 49 11.50 -22.83 38.58
CA LYS A 49 10.77 -23.28 37.39
C LYS A 49 9.26 -23.07 37.53
N LEU A 50 8.70 -23.35 38.71
CA LEU A 50 7.29 -23.11 39.01
C LEU A 50 6.95 -21.61 38.92
N ASP A 51 7.78 -20.75 39.51
CA ASP A 51 7.60 -19.30 39.46
C ASP A 51 7.70 -18.76 38.02
N ALA A 52 8.63 -19.29 37.22
CA ALA A 52 8.76 -18.93 35.81
C ALA A 52 7.55 -19.38 34.98
N SER A 53 7.04 -20.59 35.20
CA SER A 53 5.85 -21.12 34.54
C SER A 53 4.59 -20.32 34.91
N LEU A 54 4.44 -19.95 36.19
CA LEU A 54 3.36 -19.08 36.65
C LEU A 54 3.40 -17.71 35.98
N LYS A 55 4.58 -17.09 35.87
CA LYS A 55 4.74 -15.82 35.14
C LYS A 55 4.34 -15.96 33.67
N HIS A 56 4.78 -17.02 33.00
CA HIS A 56 4.41 -17.27 31.61
C HIS A 56 2.89 -17.47 31.44
N MET A 57 2.26 -18.22 32.35
CA MET A 57 0.81 -18.41 32.36
C MET A 57 0.06 -17.09 32.58
N THR A 58 0.53 -16.21 33.47
CA THR A 58 -0.11 -14.89 33.68
C THR A 58 0.00 -13.99 32.45
N GLU A 59 1.12 -14.07 31.74
CA GLU A 59 1.33 -13.31 30.50
C GLU A 59 0.46 -13.84 29.36
N LEU A 60 0.34 -15.16 29.23
CA LEU A 60 -0.55 -15.77 28.25
C LEU A 60 -2.02 -15.39 28.52
N LYS A 61 -2.48 -15.44 29.78
CA LYS A 61 -3.82 -14.96 30.16
C LYS A 61 -4.04 -13.47 29.87
N ARG A 62 -2.99 -12.65 29.92
CA ARG A 62 -3.05 -11.22 29.55
C ARG A 62 -3.20 -11.05 28.04
N THR A 63 -2.43 -11.80 27.24
CA THR A 63 -2.51 -11.75 25.78
C THR A 63 -3.86 -12.23 25.26
N ILE A 64 -4.39 -13.33 25.79
CA ILE A 64 -5.73 -13.84 25.44
C ILE A 64 -6.81 -12.79 25.73
N ARG A 65 -6.79 -12.16 26.91
CA ARG A 65 -7.72 -11.07 27.24
C ARG A 65 -7.64 -9.89 26.27
N ASN A 66 -6.43 -9.52 25.86
CA ASN A 66 -6.26 -8.45 24.87
C ASN A 66 -6.81 -8.82 23.49
N ILE A 67 -6.66 -10.09 23.08
CA ILE A 67 -7.21 -10.60 21.81
C ILE A 67 -8.74 -10.64 21.89
N ALA A 68 -9.31 -11.16 22.98
CA ALA A 68 -10.75 -11.21 23.20
C ALA A 68 -11.37 -9.81 23.18
N LYS A 69 -10.75 -8.84 23.86
CA LYS A 69 -11.19 -7.44 23.83
C LYS A 69 -11.20 -6.87 22.41
N LYS A 70 -10.10 -7.06 21.66
CA LYS A 70 -10.01 -6.61 20.26
C LYS A 70 -11.05 -7.29 19.37
N ALA A 71 -11.31 -8.58 19.58
CA ALA A 71 -12.32 -9.31 18.82
C ALA A 71 -13.73 -8.77 19.08
N MET A 72 -14.08 -8.48 20.34
CA MET A 72 -15.35 -7.84 20.70
C MET A 72 -15.50 -6.43 20.12
N ASP A 73 -14.45 -5.61 20.21
CA ASP A 73 -14.44 -4.25 19.68
C ASP A 73 -14.70 -4.22 18.16
N VAL A 74 -14.25 -5.26 17.44
CA VAL A 74 -14.41 -5.39 15.98
C VAL A 74 -15.73 -6.07 15.59
N ALA A 75 -16.19 -7.06 16.36
CA ALA A 75 -17.41 -7.82 16.05
C ALA A 75 -18.70 -7.05 16.32
N ASN A 76 -18.70 -6.09 17.27
CA ASN A 76 -19.89 -5.30 17.65
C ASN A 76 -19.67 -3.78 17.46
N PRO A 77 -19.63 -3.26 16.22
CA PRO A 77 -19.44 -1.83 15.96
C PRO A 77 -20.69 -0.96 16.24
N THR A 78 -21.80 -1.53 16.73
CA THR A 78 -23.07 -0.79 16.96
C THR A 78 -23.41 -0.70 18.45
N PRO A 79 -23.56 0.50 19.04
CA PRO A 79 -23.87 0.68 20.47
C PRO A 79 -25.33 0.33 20.85
N PHE A 80 -26.08 -0.35 20.00
CA PHE A 80 -27.53 -0.56 20.16
C PHE A 80 -28.03 -2.01 20.03
N LEU A 81 -27.15 -3.02 20.03
CA LEU A 81 -27.58 -4.42 20.17
C LEU A 81 -27.26 -4.96 21.57
N THR A 82 -28.31 -4.93 22.37
CA THR A 82 -28.48 -5.56 23.68
C THR A 82 -28.28 -7.08 23.59
N GLY A 83 -27.39 -7.61 24.43
CA GLY A 83 -27.27 -9.05 24.64
C GLY A 83 -25.98 -9.48 25.33
N SER A 84 -25.87 -9.17 26.63
CA SER A 84 -24.77 -9.53 27.56
C SER A 84 -23.42 -8.83 27.34
N GLU A 85 -23.17 -7.77 28.12
CA GLU A 85 -21.81 -7.35 28.47
C GLU A 85 -21.14 -8.46 29.28
N LYS A 86 -20.58 -9.45 28.59
CA LYS A 86 -19.73 -10.46 29.22
C LYS A 86 -18.34 -9.82 29.38
N ASP A 87 -17.82 -9.78 30.61
CA ASP A 87 -16.46 -9.28 30.84
C ASP A 87 -15.49 -10.15 30.01
N PRO A 88 -14.53 -9.57 29.26
CA PRO A 88 -13.51 -10.34 28.55
C PRO A 88 -12.72 -11.31 29.44
N SER A 89 -12.77 -11.12 30.76
CA SER A 89 -12.15 -12.00 31.76
C SER A 89 -12.93 -13.30 32.00
N ASP A 90 -14.22 -13.35 31.65
CA ASP A 90 -15.13 -14.49 31.87
C ASP A 90 -15.44 -15.26 30.57
N MET A 91 -14.73 -14.94 29.48
CA MET A 91 -14.84 -15.65 28.21
C MET A 91 -14.00 -16.93 28.21
N THR A 92 -14.65 -18.02 27.82
CA THR A 92 -13.97 -19.31 27.60
C THR A 92 -13.15 -19.29 26.31
N GLU A 93 -12.16 -20.17 26.20
CA GLU A 93 -11.29 -20.26 25.01
C GLU A 93 -12.12 -20.56 23.75
N GLU A 94 -13.12 -21.43 23.89
CA GLU A 94 -14.04 -21.82 22.83
C GLU A 94 -14.90 -20.64 22.32
N GLU A 95 -15.35 -19.76 23.21
CA GLU A 95 -16.11 -18.56 22.84
C GLU A 95 -15.26 -17.55 22.06
N VAL A 96 -13.98 -17.41 22.43
CA VAL A 96 -13.03 -16.54 21.70
C VAL A 96 -12.77 -17.11 20.30
N ILE A 97 -12.59 -18.43 20.18
CA ILE A 97 -12.42 -19.12 18.89
C ILE A 97 -13.67 -18.95 18.02
N GLU A 98 -14.87 -19.08 18.59
CA GLU A 98 -16.13 -18.90 17.87
C GLU A 98 -16.30 -17.46 17.36
N MET A 99 -15.96 -16.45 18.17
CA MET A 99 -15.98 -15.04 17.74
C MET A 99 -14.96 -14.76 16.63
N ILE A 100 -13.74 -15.30 16.74
CA ILE A 100 -12.74 -15.20 15.67
C ILE A 100 -13.26 -15.89 14.41
N GLY A 101 -13.92 -17.04 14.54
CA GLY A 101 -14.55 -17.75 13.42
C GLY A 101 -15.68 -16.96 12.75
N LYS A 102 -16.44 -16.15 13.51
CA LYS A 102 -17.47 -15.24 12.97
C LYS A 102 -16.88 -13.99 12.30
N LEU A 103 -15.67 -13.58 12.69
CA LEU A 103 -14.92 -12.48 12.08
C LEU A 103 -14.20 -12.89 10.79
N VAL A 104 -13.97 -14.19 10.59
CA VAL A 104 -13.59 -14.73 9.28
C VAL A 104 -14.86 -14.80 8.43
N PRO A 105 -15.02 -13.93 7.42
CA PRO A 105 -16.26 -13.90 6.68
C PRO A 105 -16.47 -15.25 6.00
N ALA A 106 -17.59 -15.91 6.27
CA ALA A 106 -18.21 -16.81 5.31
C ALA A 106 -18.80 -15.95 4.16
N GLU A 107 -17.97 -15.10 3.54
CA GLU A 107 -18.31 -14.41 2.33
C GLU A 107 -18.25 -15.42 1.20
N LYS A 108 -19.30 -15.42 0.38
CA LYS A 108 -19.47 -16.25 -0.80
C LYS A 108 -18.13 -16.38 -1.54
N ASN A 109 -17.71 -17.62 -1.78
CA ASN A 109 -16.52 -18.00 -2.53
C ASN A 109 -16.55 -17.49 -3.98
N GLU A 110 -16.52 -16.18 -4.21
CA GLU A 110 -15.79 -15.65 -5.35
C GLU A 110 -14.34 -15.57 -4.89
N SER A 111 -13.46 -16.35 -5.52
CA SER A 111 -12.05 -16.29 -5.21
C SER A 111 -11.59 -14.83 -5.33
N PHE A 112 -10.68 -14.40 -4.44
CA PHE A 112 -10.07 -13.08 -4.56
C PHE A 112 -9.53 -12.84 -5.98
N GLU A 113 -9.11 -13.89 -6.67
CA GLU A 113 -8.73 -13.90 -8.08
C GLU A 113 -9.86 -13.45 -9.01
N SER A 114 -11.07 -14.00 -8.86
CA SER A 114 -12.24 -13.61 -9.67
C SER A 114 -12.63 -12.14 -9.45
N ARG A 115 -12.50 -11.67 -8.20
CA ARG A 115 -12.77 -10.25 -7.87
C ARG A 115 -11.69 -9.33 -8.43
N ILE A 116 -10.43 -9.77 -8.40
CA ILE A 116 -9.30 -9.04 -9.01
C ILE A 116 -9.51 -8.96 -10.52
N GLU A 117 -9.86 -10.05 -11.19
CA GLU A 117 -10.11 -10.10 -12.63
C GLU A 117 -11.26 -9.17 -13.06
N GLU A 118 -12.36 -9.13 -12.29
CA GLU A 118 -13.47 -8.20 -12.52
C GLU A 118 -13.01 -6.74 -12.38
N LEU A 119 -12.23 -6.43 -11.33
CA LEU A 119 -11.71 -5.08 -11.10
C LEU A 119 -10.74 -4.66 -12.19
N GLU A 120 -9.84 -5.54 -12.65
CA GLU A 120 -8.93 -5.30 -13.76
C GLU A 120 -9.68 -5.04 -15.07
N THR A 121 -10.74 -5.81 -15.33
CA THR A 121 -11.61 -5.63 -16.50
C THR A 121 -12.31 -4.27 -16.44
N ARG A 122 -12.83 -3.89 -15.27
CA ARG A 122 -13.50 -2.60 -15.06
C ARG A 122 -12.53 -1.42 -15.21
N ILE A 123 -11.30 -1.55 -14.69
CA ILE A 123 -10.24 -0.54 -14.87
C ILE A 123 -9.91 -0.40 -16.37
N THR A 124 -9.85 -1.49 -17.11
CA THR A 124 -9.59 -1.48 -18.55
C THR A 124 -10.70 -0.75 -19.31
N LEU A 125 -11.96 -1.02 -19.00
CA LEU A 125 -13.11 -0.32 -19.58
C LEU A 125 -13.07 1.19 -19.28
N LEU A 126 -12.87 1.56 -18.01
CA LEU A 126 -12.75 2.97 -17.60
C LEU A 126 -11.56 3.66 -18.26
N SER A 127 -10.44 2.97 -18.44
CA SER A 127 -9.27 3.51 -19.15
C SER A 127 -9.56 3.75 -20.63
N GLY A 128 -10.35 2.89 -21.26
CA GLY A 128 -10.83 3.07 -22.63
C GLY A 128 -11.78 4.25 -22.77
N GLU A 129 -12.71 4.43 -21.83
CA GLU A 129 -13.61 5.59 -21.78
C GLU A 129 -12.85 6.90 -21.54
N LEU A 130 -11.88 6.89 -20.62
CA LEU A 130 -10.98 8.01 -20.37
C LEU A 130 -10.17 8.38 -21.62
N GLY A 131 -9.69 7.38 -22.38
CA GLY A 131 -9.02 7.63 -23.66
C GLY A 131 -9.91 8.30 -24.70
N LYS A 132 -11.20 7.92 -24.79
CA LYS A 132 -12.19 8.58 -25.66
C LYS A 132 -12.44 10.03 -25.24
N LEU A 133 -12.55 10.27 -23.93
CA LEU A 133 -12.69 11.60 -23.33
C LEU A 133 -11.49 12.50 -23.66
N PHE A 134 -10.27 11.98 -23.50
CA PHE A 134 -9.06 12.73 -23.84
C PHE A 134 -8.99 13.07 -25.33
N LYS A 135 -9.36 12.13 -26.21
CA LYS A 135 -9.40 12.38 -27.65
C LYS A 135 -10.41 13.48 -28.00
N LEU A 136 -11.59 13.45 -27.37
CA LEU A 136 -12.59 14.50 -27.55
C LEU A 136 -12.08 15.86 -27.07
N LYS A 137 -11.45 15.88 -25.89
CA LYS A 137 -10.85 17.09 -25.32
C LYS A 137 -9.84 17.72 -26.28
N LEU A 138 -8.88 16.92 -26.78
CA LEU A 138 -7.87 17.42 -27.72
C LEU A 138 -8.50 17.97 -28.99
N ASN A 139 -9.47 17.26 -29.56
CA ASN A 139 -10.16 17.73 -30.76
C ASN A 139 -10.90 19.07 -30.52
N LEU A 140 -11.50 19.25 -29.33
CA LEU A 140 -12.16 20.49 -28.95
C LEU A 140 -11.16 21.63 -28.76
N GLU A 141 -10.03 21.38 -28.10
CA GLU A 141 -8.97 22.36 -27.92
C GLU A 141 -8.38 22.78 -29.28
N ASP A 142 -8.09 21.83 -30.17
CA ASP A 142 -7.59 22.10 -31.52
C ASP A 142 -8.58 22.93 -32.34
N GLY A 143 -9.86 22.56 -32.33
CA GLY A 143 -10.87 23.33 -33.07
C GLY A 143 -11.15 24.70 -32.45
N LEU A 144 -11.08 24.86 -31.12
CA LEU A 144 -11.18 26.18 -30.50
C LEU A 144 -9.98 27.06 -30.85
N ASN A 145 -8.78 26.49 -30.92
CA ASN A 145 -7.58 27.19 -31.38
C ASN A 145 -7.73 27.61 -32.85
N GLU A 146 -8.25 26.74 -33.70
CA GLU A 146 -8.56 27.06 -35.11
C GLU A 146 -9.60 28.17 -35.22
N LEU A 147 -10.68 28.13 -34.43
CA LEU A 147 -11.70 29.16 -34.38
C LEU A 147 -11.14 30.52 -33.93
N SER A 148 -10.25 30.54 -32.93
CA SER A 148 -9.61 31.78 -32.47
C SER A 148 -8.65 32.40 -33.50
N SER A 149 -8.17 31.60 -34.46
CA SER A 149 -7.28 32.04 -35.53
C SER A 149 -8.00 32.25 -36.86
N CYS A 150 -9.30 31.95 -36.93
CA CYS A 150 -10.08 31.97 -38.15
C CYS A 150 -10.47 33.40 -38.53
N GLN A 151 -10.17 33.81 -39.77
CA GLN A 151 -10.54 35.13 -40.30
C GLN A 151 -11.81 35.09 -41.17
N ASP A 152 -12.24 33.90 -41.56
CA ASP A 152 -13.40 33.68 -42.44
C ASP A 152 -14.58 33.05 -41.67
N LEU A 153 -15.76 33.66 -41.83
CA LEU A 153 -16.99 33.23 -41.14
C LEU A 153 -17.49 31.87 -41.64
N ASN A 154 -17.25 31.52 -42.90
CA ASN A 154 -17.69 30.22 -43.43
C ASN A 154 -16.84 29.09 -42.87
N THR A 155 -15.51 29.27 -42.86
CA THR A 155 -14.58 28.34 -42.24
C THR A 155 -14.87 28.17 -40.74
N MET A 156 -15.14 29.28 -40.04
CA MET A 156 -15.53 29.26 -38.62
C MET A 156 -16.83 28.46 -38.39
N ARG A 157 -17.84 28.66 -39.24
CA ARG A 157 -19.13 27.94 -39.17
C ARG A 157 -18.93 26.43 -39.37
N ASP A 158 -18.08 26.03 -40.31
CA ASP A 158 -17.82 24.63 -40.61
C ASP A 158 -17.03 23.94 -39.49
N THR A 159 -16.02 24.60 -38.92
CA THR A 159 -15.28 24.10 -37.75
C THR A 159 -16.21 23.93 -36.52
N VAL A 160 -17.12 24.88 -36.27
CA VAL A 160 -18.14 24.74 -35.19
C VAL A 160 -19.06 23.54 -35.43
N LYS A 161 -19.54 23.33 -36.66
CA LYS A 161 -20.36 22.16 -37.01
C LYS A 161 -19.60 20.86 -36.77
N GLN A 162 -18.35 20.79 -37.20
CA GLN A 162 -17.49 19.62 -37.02
C GLN A 162 -17.25 19.30 -35.54
N LEU A 163 -16.91 20.29 -34.72
CA LEU A 163 -16.74 20.12 -33.27
C LEU A 163 -18.03 19.62 -32.60
N ARG A 164 -19.17 20.17 -33.00
CA ARG A 164 -20.49 19.74 -32.50
C ARG A 164 -20.78 18.29 -32.83
N TYR A 165 -20.52 17.84 -34.06
CA TYR A 165 -20.68 16.44 -34.44
C TYR A 165 -19.81 15.50 -33.62
N GLN A 166 -18.55 15.87 -33.36
CA GLN A 166 -17.62 15.05 -32.57
C GLN A 166 -18.04 14.97 -31.09
N SER A 167 -18.58 16.05 -30.53
CA SER A 167 -19.15 16.08 -29.17
C SER A 167 -20.44 15.28 -29.02
N ILE A 168 -21.30 15.27 -30.04
CA ILE A 168 -22.54 14.46 -30.02
C ILE A 168 -22.22 12.97 -30.20
N ALA A 169 -21.28 12.63 -31.08
CA ALA A 169 -20.90 11.24 -31.35
C ALA A 169 -20.35 10.51 -30.12
N THR A 170 -19.78 11.24 -29.16
CA THR A 170 -19.23 10.68 -27.93
C THR A 170 -20.26 10.50 -26.81
N LYS A 171 -21.53 10.89 -27.02
CA LYS A 171 -22.67 10.74 -26.08
C LYS A 171 -22.46 11.35 -24.68
N LEU A 172 -21.36 12.08 -24.46
CA LEU A 172 -20.98 12.65 -23.17
C LEU A 172 -21.74 13.95 -22.84
N PHE A 173 -22.25 14.63 -23.87
CA PHE A 173 -23.02 15.87 -23.75
C PHE A 173 -24.46 15.73 -24.24
N ALA A 174 -24.98 14.50 -24.29
CA ALA A 174 -26.39 14.25 -24.58
C ALA A 174 -27.25 14.66 -23.37
N GLY A 175 -27.30 15.96 -23.08
CA GLY A 175 -28.41 16.56 -22.36
C GLY A 175 -29.59 16.72 -23.32
N ASP A 176 -30.80 16.52 -22.80
CA ASP A 176 -32.11 16.41 -23.47
C ASP A 176 -32.58 17.60 -24.34
N SER A 177 -31.69 18.43 -24.86
CA SER A 177 -32.04 19.56 -25.71
C SER A 177 -31.15 19.56 -26.93
N LEU A 178 -31.63 18.96 -28.03
CA LEU A 178 -31.62 19.56 -29.37
C LEU A 178 -32.17 18.53 -30.35
N LYS A 179 -33.49 18.57 -30.53
CA LYS A 179 -34.13 18.01 -31.72
C LYS A 179 -33.51 18.71 -32.94
N LEU A 180 -33.04 17.91 -33.88
CA LEU A 180 -32.77 18.34 -35.25
C LEU A 180 -34.08 18.85 -35.82
N ASP A 181 -34.21 20.16 -35.97
CA ASP A 181 -35.11 20.72 -36.98
C ASP A 181 -34.67 22.14 -37.33
N GLY A 182 -34.48 22.38 -38.63
CA GLY A 182 -34.43 23.70 -39.28
C GLY A 182 -33.27 24.63 -38.90
N LEU A 183 -32.41 24.92 -39.88
CA LEU A 183 -32.31 26.27 -40.46
C LEU A 183 -31.16 26.31 -41.49
N GLU A 184 -31.58 26.19 -42.74
CA GLU A 184 -30.96 26.82 -43.90
C GLU A 184 -30.95 28.36 -43.73
N GLU A 185 -30.00 28.98 -44.43
CA GLU A 185 -29.96 30.39 -44.87
C GLU A 185 -30.04 31.52 -43.84
N GLU A 186 -28.97 32.34 -43.80
CA GLU A 186 -29.08 33.77 -44.15
C GLU A 186 -27.68 34.43 -44.21
N GLU A 187 -27.35 34.97 -45.38
CA GLU A 187 -26.32 35.98 -45.60
C GLU A 187 -26.85 37.36 -45.19
N LYS A 188 -26.03 38.19 -44.51
CA LYS A 188 -25.90 39.64 -44.80
C LYS A 188 -24.87 40.37 -43.92
N SER A 189 -23.82 40.85 -44.60
CA SER A 189 -23.17 42.18 -44.52
C SER A 189 -23.14 43.00 -43.19
N ARG A 190 -21.94 43.39 -42.73
CA ARG A 190 -21.40 44.79 -42.74
C ARG A 190 -20.14 45.00 -41.86
N ASP A 191 -19.15 45.65 -42.47
CA ASP A 191 -18.16 46.66 -42.03
C ASP A 191 -17.50 46.66 -40.62
N SER A 192 -16.16 46.69 -40.65
CA SER A 192 -15.17 47.02 -39.59
C SER A 192 -15.17 48.53 -39.23
N PRO A 193 -14.22 49.10 -38.42
CA PRO A 193 -13.22 48.55 -37.49
C PRO A 193 -13.06 49.32 -36.14
N SER A 194 -12.21 48.83 -35.23
CA SER A 194 -11.07 49.55 -34.60
C SER A 194 -10.86 49.37 -33.08
N SER A 195 -9.57 49.38 -32.72
CA SER A 195 -8.97 50.05 -31.56
C SER A 195 -8.60 49.25 -30.30
N ASP A 196 -7.30 48.92 -30.27
CA ASP A 196 -6.29 49.15 -29.21
C ASP A 196 -6.45 48.63 -27.76
N ARG A 197 -5.46 47.78 -27.43
CA ARG A 197 -4.57 47.76 -26.25
C ARG A 197 -5.18 48.02 -24.86
N SER A 198 -5.03 47.02 -23.99
CA SER A 198 -4.74 47.28 -22.58
C SER A 198 -3.65 46.34 -22.05
N LYS A 199 -2.66 46.96 -21.39
CA LYS A 199 -1.52 46.36 -20.68
C LYS A 199 -1.95 46.03 -19.25
N HIS A 200 -1.48 44.93 -18.69
CA HIS A 200 -1.36 44.79 -17.23
C HIS A 200 0.05 44.38 -16.81
N MET A 201 0.62 45.22 -15.94
CA MET A 201 1.80 45.01 -15.11
C MET A 201 1.42 44.19 -13.88
N GLY A 202 2.29 43.25 -13.48
CA GLY A 202 2.94 43.38 -12.18
C GLY A 202 2.55 42.47 -11.00
N ILE A 203 3.42 41.47 -10.80
CA ILE A 203 4.09 41.04 -9.54
C ILE A 203 3.27 40.28 -8.46
N PRO A 204 3.94 39.62 -7.47
CA PRO A 204 4.24 38.18 -7.46
C PRO A 204 3.60 37.44 -6.26
N SER A 205 3.43 36.13 -6.33
CA SER A 205 3.64 35.27 -5.15
C SER A 205 3.38 33.80 -5.42
N GLN A 206 4.21 33.02 -4.75
CA GLN A 206 4.06 31.61 -4.40
C GLN A 206 4.27 30.61 -5.55
N VAL A 207 5.28 29.77 -5.31
CA VAL A 207 5.55 28.53 -6.03
C VAL A 207 4.34 27.61 -5.82
N GLN A 208 3.30 27.82 -6.62
CA GLN A 208 2.30 26.79 -6.88
C GLN A 208 2.98 25.76 -7.76
N ILE A 209 2.97 24.50 -7.32
CA ILE A 209 3.19 23.38 -8.22
C ILE A 209 1.97 23.37 -9.14
N ASN A 210 2.02 24.19 -10.20
CA ASN A 210 1.05 24.18 -11.27
C ASN A 210 1.13 22.80 -11.93
N LEU A 211 0.16 21.96 -11.62
CA LEU A 211 -0.24 20.81 -12.43
C LEU A 211 -1.03 21.31 -13.65
N GLU A 212 -0.54 22.35 -14.33
CA GLU A 212 -0.95 22.59 -15.70
C GLU A 212 -0.28 21.49 -16.54
N PRO A 213 -1.04 20.74 -17.37
CA PRO A 213 -0.44 19.89 -18.39
C PRO A 213 0.49 20.77 -19.19
N VAL A 214 1.80 20.54 -19.09
CA VAL A 214 2.77 21.29 -19.90
C VAL A 214 2.48 20.89 -21.35
N ASP A 215 1.74 21.73 -22.07
CA ASP A 215 1.52 21.59 -23.51
C ASP A 215 2.81 21.94 -24.22
N ILE A 216 3.69 20.95 -24.29
CA ILE A 216 4.87 21.02 -25.13
C ILE A 216 4.35 20.71 -26.55
N PRO A 217 4.44 21.65 -27.50
CA PRO A 217 4.06 21.38 -28.88
C PRO A 217 4.99 20.29 -29.44
N PRO A 218 4.45 19.33 -30.23
CA PRO A 218 5.27 18.28 -30.82
C PRO A 218 6.36 18.90 -31.72
N SER A 219 7.58 18.37 -31.64
CA SER A 219 8.67 18.85 -32.49
C SER A 219 8.34 18.60 -33.96
N LYS A 220 8.52 19.62 -34.80
CA LYS A 220 8.36 19.51 -36.27
C LYS A 220 9.29 18.47 -36.89
N THR A 221 10.38 18.12 -36.21
CA THR A 221 11.34 17.09 -36.60
C THR A 221 11.65 16.16 -35.43
N ARG A 222 11.40 14.85 -35.61
CA ARG A 222 11.73 13.82 -34.60
C ARG A 222 13.24 13.58 -34.58
N LYS A 223 13.83 13.63 -33.38
CA LYS A 223 15.26 13.40 -33.12
C LYS A 223 15.61 11.91 -33.14
N ALA A 224 16.91 11.60 -33.24
CA ALA A 224 17.40 10.23 -33.27
C ALA A 224 17.08 9.46 -31.98
N PRO A 225 16.67 8.18 -32.05
CA PRO A 225 16.28 7.38 -30.89
C PRO A 225 17.43 7.12 -29.91
N ASP A 226 18.65 7.04 -30.42
CA ASP A 226 19.87 6.80 -29.63
C ASP A 226 20.43 8.08 -29.00
N THR A 227 19.65 9.17 -29.02
CA THR A 227 19.98 10.38 -28.26
C THR A 227 20.17 10.02 -26.79
N HIS A 228 21.32 10.38 -26.23
CA HIS A 228 21.63 10.15 -24.83
C HIS A 228 20.69 10.95 -23.92
N ILE A 229 20.30 10.41 -22.76
CA ILE A 229 19.29 10.98 -21.87
C ILE A 229 19.69 12.36 -21.31
N LYS A 230 20.99 12.64 -21.22
CA LYS A 230 21.54 13.98 -20.88
C LYS A 230 21.15 15.05 -21.91
N ASN A 231 21.03 14.66 -23.17
CA ASN A 231 20.74 15.50 -24.32
C ASN A 231 19.26 15.42 -24.73
N MET A 232 18.44 14.76 -23.90
CA MET A 232 17.00 14.74 -24.06
C MET A 232 16.45 16.16 -24.00
N GLN A 233 15.40 16.44 -24.79
CA GLN A 233 14.75 17.75 -24.79
C GLN A 233 14.37 18.15 -23.35
N PRO A 234 14.76 19.34 -22.87
CA PRO A 234 14.59 19.73 -21.47
C PRO A 234 13.14 19.67 -20.99
N GLU A 235 12.20 20.13 -21.81
CA GLU A 235 10.78 20.15 -21.46
C GLU A 235 10.23 18.72 -21.32
N LEU A 236 10.54 17.85 -22.28
CA LEU A 236 10.13 16.44 -22.23
C LEU A 236 10.80 15.70 -21.06
N ARG A 237 12.07 15.99 -20.76
CA ARG A 237 12.76 15.44 -19.59
C ARG A 237 12.08 15.87 -18.30
N GLN A 238 11.67 17.14 -18.20
CA GLN A 238 10.96 17.65 -17.04
C GLN A 238 9.59 16.96 -16.87
N LEU A 239 8.86 16.75 -17.97
CA LEU A 239 7.60 15.99 -17.98
C LEU A 239 7.81 14.56 -17.46
N VAL A 240 8.82 13.84 -17.97
CA VAL A 240 9.15 12.48 -17.49
C VAL A 240 9.48 12.48 -16.00
N ILE A 241 10.22 13.48 -15.52
CA ILE A 241 10.54 13.61 -14.10
C ILE A 241 9.28 13.81 -13.28
N GLN A 242 8.39 14.72 -13.69
CA GLN A 242 7.16 15.02 -12.97
C GLN A 242 6.26 13.79 -12.89
N GLU A 243 5.96 13.17 -14.02
CA GLU A 243 5.03 12.04 -14.14
C GLU A 243 5.49 10.79 -13.38
N LEU A 244 6.78 10.46 -13.45
CA LEU A 244 7.30 9.26 -12.77
C LEU A 244 7.69 9.50 -11.31
N SER A 245 7.85 10.76 -10.89
CA SER A 245 8.09 11.08 -9.48
C SER A 245 6.84 10.91 -8.61
N LEU A 246 5.65 10.87 -9.22
CA LEU A 246 4.40 10.62 -8.50
C LEU A 246 4.36 9.18 -7.96
N TYR A 247 4.05 9.05 -6.68
CA TYR A 247 3.93 7.74 -6.03
C TYR A 247 2.71 6.99 -6.57
N LYS A 248 2.93 5.76 -7.07
CA LYS A 248 1.85 4.90 -7.58
C LYS A 248 1.73 3.65 -6.73
N GLY A 249 0.50 3.29 -6.34
CA GLY A 249 0.24 2.08 -5.55
C GLY A 249 0.69 0.79 -6.22
N SER A 250 0.68 0.75 -7.56
CA SER A 250 1.18 -0.36 -8.38
C SER A 250 2.71 -0.51 -8.39
N GLY A 251 3.46 0.47 -7.88
CA GLY A 251 4.92 0.51 -7.99
C GLY A 251 5.44 0.87 -9.39
N SER A 252 4.57 1.16 -10.36
CA SER A 252 4.93 1.53 -11.74
C SER A 252 5.36 3.00 -11.88
N ASP A 253 6.27 3.42 -10.99
CA ASP A 253 6.80 4.77 -10.86
C ASP A 253 8.34 4.78 -10.94
N TRP A 254 8.97 5.86 -10.47
CA TRP A 254 10.42 6.00 -10.45
C TRP A 254 11.15 4.84 -9.75
N ARG A 255 10.52 4.14 -8.79
CA ARG A 255 11.16 3.03 -8.05
C ARG A 255 11.44 1.85 -8.97
N MET A 256 10.41 1.41 -9.70
CA MET A 256 10.55 0.35 -10.68
C MET A 256 11.48 0.76 -11.82
N PHE A 257 11.42 2.02 -12.27
CA PHE A 257 12.36 2.50 -13.27
C PHE A 257 13.81 2.43 -12.75
N ALA A 258 14.08 2.98 -11.58
CA ALA A 258 15.40 3.02 -10.94
C ALA A 258 16.00 1.61 -10.79
N GLN A 259 15.19 0.65 -10.32
CA GLN A 259 15.61 -0.74 -10.18
C GLN A 259 16.02 -1.35 -11.54
N ARG A 260 15.24 -1.09 -12.61
CA ARG A 260 15.50 -1.65 -13.94
C ARG A 260 16.72 -1.07 -14.63
N VAL A 261 17.07 0.17 -14.31
CA VAL A 261 18.28 0.82 -14.82
C VAL A 261 19.51 0.56 -13.94
N GLY A 262 19.39 -0.31 -12.94
CA GLY A 262 20.50 -0.79 -12.12
C GLY A 262 20.84 0.13 -10.94
N VAL A 263 19.92 0.98 -10.49
CA VAL A 263 20.10 1.72 -9.22
C VAL A 263 19.98 0.72 -8.07
N PRO A 264 20.94 0.67 -7.13
CA PRO A 264 20.88 -0.25 -5.99
C PRO A 264 19.64 -0.05 -5.13
N ASP A 265 19.02 -1.15 -4.69
CA ASP A 265 17.80 -1.11 -3.86
C ASP A 265 18.01 -0.30 -2.57
N SER A 266 19.20 -0.38 -1.96
CA SER A 266 19.56 0.41 -0.77
C SER A 266 19.47 1.93 -1.01
N LEU A 267 19.83 2.39 -2.21
CA LEU A 267 19.76 3.81 -2.58
C LEU A 267 18.32 4.23 -2.89
N ILE A 268 17.53 3.34 -3.49
CA ILE A 268 16.10 3.54 -3.73
C ILE A 268 15.37 3.68 -2.40
N GLU A 269 15.61 2.78 -1.45
CA GLU A 269 15.05 2.84 -0.09
C GLU A 269 15.46 4.12 0.63
N GLN A 270 16.73 4.52 0.53
CA GLN A 270 17.20 5.78 1.10
C GLN A 270 16.45 6.99 0.54
N TRP A 271 16.24 7.07 -0.78
CA TRP A 271 15.47 8.16 -1.40
C TRP A 271 14.00 8.16 -0.98
N GLN A 272 13.41 6.99 -0.75
CA GLN A 272 12.05 6.87 -0.19
C GLN A 272 11.98 7.40 1.24
N GLN A 273 12.91 7.00 2.11
CA GLN A 273 12.97 7.43 3.51
C GLN A 273 13.19 8.94 3.64
N MET A 274 14.01 9.51 2.76
CA MET A 274 14.27 10.96 2.71
C MET A 274 13.13 11.78 2.10
N LYS A 275 12.07 11.14 1.56
CA LYS A 275 10.93 11.78 0.90
C LYS A 275 11.38 12.84 -0.12
N VAL A 276 12.31 12.46 -0.99
CA VAL A 276 12.84 13.35 -2.05
C VAL A 276 11.68 13.83 -2.94
N HIS A 277 11.65 15.13 -3.25
CA HIS A 277 10.55 15.75 -4.01
C HIS A 277 10.48 15.32 -5.50
N GLN A 278 11.63 15.02 -6.13
CA GLN A 278 11.72 14.56 -7.52
C GLN A 278 12.69 13.37 -7.64
N PRO A 279 12.34 12.21 -7.10
CA PRO A 279 13.24 11.06 -7.06
C PRO A 279 13.58 10.53 -8.46
N MET A 280 12.69 10.72 -9.45
CA MET A 280 12.99 10.38 -10.84
C MET A 280 14.17 11.19 -11.40
N ARG A 281 14.34 12.45 -10.95
CA ARG A 281 15.49 13.27 -11.37
C ARG A 281 16.81 12.64 -10.94
N ASN A 282 16.86 12.09 -9.74
CA ASN A 282 18.03 11.38 -9.22
C ASN A 282 18.25 10.08 -9.98
N ALA A 283 17.18 9.30 -10.23
CA ALA A 283 17.26 8.07 -11.01
C ALA A 283 17.81 8.32 -12.42
N LEU A 284 17.31 9.35 -13.13
CA LEU A 284 17.86 9.75 -14.42
C LEU A 284 19.30 10.25 -14.31
N GLY A 285 19.66 10.95 -13.22
CA GLY A 285 21.01 11.42 -12.98
C GLY A 285 22.02 10.29 -12.84
N VAL A 286 21.69 9.27 -12.04
CA VAL A 286 22.52 8.07 -11.86
C VAL A 286 22.58 7.27 -13.16
N TRP A 287 21.43 7.02 -13.78
CA TRP A 287 21.36 6.25 -15.03
C TRP A 287 22.16 6.92 -16.16
N ALA A 288 22.17 8.25 -16.22
CA ALA A 288 22.89 9.01 -17.23
C ALA A 288 24.43 8.85 -17.20
N ALA A 289 25.00 8.17 -16.20
CA ALA A 289 26.39 7.73 -16.22
C ALA A 289 26.62 6.51 -17.12
N SER A 290 25.58 5.74 -17.42
CA SER A 290 25.64 4.57 -18.29
C SER A 290 25.68 4.96 -19.77
N PRO A 291 26.55 4.35 -20.60
CA PRO A 291 26.56 4.59 -22.05
C PRO A 291 25.27 4.12 -22.74
N GLY A 292 24.52 3.20 -22.11
CA GLY A 292 23.23 2.72 -22.62
C GLY A 292 22.04 3.60 -22.25
N ALA A 293 22.26 4.75 -21.60
CA ALA A 293 21.19 5.65 -21.18
C ALA A 293 20.65 6.49 -22.34
N THR A 294 19.94 5.86 -23.27
CA THR A 294 19.36 6.50 -24.46
C THR A 294 17.85 6.65 -24.36
N VAL A 295 17.29 7.56 -25.15
CA VAL A 295 15.83 7.78 -25.24
C VAL A 295 15.10 6.52 -25.74
N ARG A 296 15.71 5.73 -26.63
CA ARG A 296 15.21 4.41 -27.05
C ARG A 296 14.98 3.47 -25.86
N ILE A 297 15.96 3.36 -24.97
CA ILE A 297 15.87 2.49 -23.80
C ILE A 297 14.85 3.04 -22.80
N LEU A 298 14.79 4.36 -22.61
CA LEU A 298 13.72 4.99 -21.83
C LEU A 298 12.34 4.60 -22.37
N HIS A 299 12.11 4.80 -23.67
CA HIS A 299 10.86 4.46 -24.33
C HIS A 299 10.48 2.99 -24.10
N ARG A 300 11.44 2.07 -24.29
CA ARG A 300 11.26 0.64 -24.03
C ARG A 300 10.82 0.33 -22.60
N HIS A 301 11.38 1.02 -21.60
CA HIS A 301 10.94 0.87 -20.22
C HIS A 301 9.51 1.39 -20.02
N LEU A 302 9.17 2.55 -20.60
CA LEU A 302 7.85 3.16 -20.47
C LEU A 302 6.73 2.28 -21.08
N VAL A 303 6.95 1.68 -22.25
CA VAL A 303 5.98 0.79 -22.92
C VAL A 303 5.91 -0.61 -22.31
N SER A 304 6.84 -0.96 -21.42
CA SER A 304 6.92 -2.32 -20.89
C SER A 304 5.65 -2.73 -20.12
N PRO A 305 5.30 -4.04 -20.11
CA PRO A 305 4.11 -4.54 -19.41
C PRO A 305 4.10 -4.25 -17.91
N GLN A 306 5.26 -4.02 -17.30
CA GLN A 306 5.38 -3.71 -15.87
C GLN A 306 5.15 -2.22 -15.56
N MET A 307 5.63 -1.31 -16.41
CA MET A 307 5.46 0.14 -16.17
C MET A 307 4.15 0.69 -16.76
N ARG A 308 3.75 0.21 -17.94
CA ARG A 308 2.52 0.63 -18.67
C ARG A 308 2.33 2.15 -18.74
N CYS A 309 3.41 2.91 -18.85
CA CYS A 309 3.37 4.38 -18.94
C CYS A 309 3.12 4.83 -20.39
N VAL A 310 2.04 4.32 -21.00
CA VAL A 310 1.78 4.41 -22.45
C VAL A 310 1.62 5.86 -22.93
N LEU A 311 0.99 6.72 -22.14
CA LEU A 311 0.83 8.13 -22.48
C LEU A 311 2.17 8.87 -22.53
N LEU A 312 3.03 8.61 -21.53
CA LEU A 312 4.36 9.19 -21.48
C LEU A 312 5.25 8.64 -22.61
N ALA A 313 5.13 7.35 -22.91
CA ALA A 313 5.82 6.72 -24.04
C ALA A 313 5.40 7.36 -25.38
N LYS A 314 4.09 7.56 -25.59
CA LYS A 314 3.56 8.24 -26.78
C LYS A 314 4.14 9.65 -26.89
N ARG A 315 4.17 10.42 -25.80
CA ARG A 315 4.80 11.75 -25.82
C ARG A 315 6.28 11.68 -26.16
N VAL A 316 7.04 10.69 -25.68
CA VAL A 316 8.44 10.51 -26.10
C VAL A 316 8.54 10.21 -27.61
N SER A 317 7.64 9.40 -28.16
CA SER A 317 7.59 9.08 -29.60
C SER A 317 7.22 10.28 -30.49
N ASP A 318 6.55 11.30 -29.94
CA ASP A 318 6.26 12.54 -30.68
C ASP A 318 7.54 13.36 -30.94
N TYR A 319 8.57 13.22 -30.10
CA TYR A 319 9.84 13.96 -30.21
C TYR A 319 11.00 13.14 -30.77
N TYR A 320 10.93 11.80 -30.68
CA TYR A 320 12.04 10.90 -31.02
C TYR A 320 11.53 9.75 -31.89
N GLN A 321 12.37 9.24 -32.80
CA GLN A 321 12.02 8.11 -33.67
C GLN A 321 12.17 6.78 -32.93
N VAL A 322 11.38 6.61 -31.86
CA VAL A 322 11.36 5.43 -31.00
C VAL A 322 10.10 4.61 -31.29
N ASP A 323 10.17 3.77 -32.32
CA ASP A 323 9.17 2.74 -32.59
C ASP A 323 9.59 1.42 -31.93
#